data_AF-A0A2G9RA54-F1
#
_entry.id   AF-A0A2G9RA54-F1
#
_cell.length_a   1.000
_cell.length_b   1.000
_cell.length_c   1.000
_cell.angle_alpha   90.00
_cell.angle_beta   90.00
_cell.angle_gamma   90.00
#
_symmetry.space_group_name_H-M   'P 1'
#
loop_
_entity.id
_entity.type
_entity.pdbx_description
1 polymer ?
#
loop_
_entity_poly.entity_id
_entity_poly.type
_entity_poly.pdbx_seq_one_letter_code
_entity_poly.pdbx_strand_id
1 'polypeptide(L)'
;KLIRLCGEVLANPTENEEIQFLCIVCAKLKQDPYLVNFFLEMAAATMAKSVRERFLVGVMEPQLMHTSEIGILTATSLLHRIVRQVTSDALLEQIVYFLLGEDRDPETLSGIQKIPLRHRLIEHCNHISDEISIMTLRLFEHLLQKPSEHILYNLVLRNLEERNYTEYKPPCPEDKDIVENGQIAGAVYVTVRSWYSFSGPLWGLRIKAIHFILFFC
;
A
#
# COMPACT_ATOMS: atom_id res chain seq x y z
N LYS A 1 7.89 -41.27 -3.67
CA LYS A 1 7.14 -42.50 -3.29
C LYS A 1 5.67 -42.16 -2.97
N LEU A 2 4.92 -41.60 -3.92
CA LEU A 2 3.54 -41.12 -3.69
C LEU A 2 2.63 -41.36 -4.91
N ILE A 3 2.78 -42.51 -5.58
CA ILE A 3 1.91 -42.91 -6.71
C ILE A 3 1.62 -44.42 -6.60
N ARG A 4 1.14 -44.89 -5.44
CA ARG A 4 0.73 -46.30 -5.30
C ARG A 4 -0.48 -46.50 -4.40
N LEU A 5 -1.38 -45.53 -4.37
CA LEU A 5 -2.70 -45.65 -3.77
C LEU A 5 -3.70 -45.08 -4.79
N CYS A 6 -4.76 -45.84 -5.06
CA CYS A 6 -5.78 -45.67 -6.11
C CYS A 6 -5.50 -46.46 -7.40
N GLY A 7 -5.70 -47.79 -7.34
CA GLY A 7 -5.93 -48.62 -8.51
C GLY A 7 -7.31 -49.27 -8.37
N GLU A 8 -8.32 -48.73 -9.06
CA GLU A 8 -9.61 -49.38 -9.31
C GLU A 8 -10.40 -48.73 -10.47
N VAL A 9 -9.71 -48.06 -11.40
CA VAL A 9 -10.30 -47.49 -12.62
C VAL A 9 -9.51 -48.03 -13.81
N LEU A 10 -10.21 -48.54 -14.83
CA LEU A 10 -9.59 -48.95 -16.09
C LEU A 10 -8.81 -47.78 -16.67
N ALA A 11 -7.53 -48.02 -16.95
CA ALA A 11 -6.64 -47.08 -17.60
C ALA A 11 -7.28 -46.52 -18.87
N ASN A 12 -7.48 -45.20 -18.93
CA ASN A 12 -7.84 -44.53 -20.17
C ASN A 12 -6.73 -44.82 -21.21
N PRO A 13 -7.02 -45.07 -22.51
CA PRO A 13 -5.98 -45.26 -23.53
C PRO A 13 -4.89 -44.20 -23.56
N THR A 14 -5.11 -43.01 -22.98
CA THR A 14 -4.15 -41.90 -22.89
C THR A 14 -3.30 -41.87 -21.61
N GLU A 15 -3.49 -42.78 -20.66
CA GLU A 15 -2.84 -42.72 -19.35
C GLU A 15 -1.31 -42.80 -19.46
N ASN A 16 -0.78 -43.58 -20.40
CA ASN A 16 0.67 -43.68 -20.62
C ASN A 16 1.25 -42.39 -21.18
N GLU A 17 0.57 -41.74 -22.13
CA GLU A 17 0.94 -40.45 -22.68
C GLU A 17 0.89 -39.35 -21.62
N GLU A 18 -0.15 -39.36 -20.77
CA GLU A 18 -0.30 -38.43 -19.64
C GLU A 18 0.83 -38.60 -18.61
N ILE A 19 1.19 -39.83 -18.26
CA ILE A 19 2.30 -40.15 -17.35
C ILE A 19 3.64 -39.72 -17.97
N GLN A 20 3.88 -40.00 -19.25
CA GLN A 20 5.10 -39.58 -19.95
C GLN A 20 5.21 -38.06 -20.00
N PHE A 21 4.12 -37.37 -20.32
CA PHE A 21 4.06 -35.91 -20.30
C PHE A 21 4.41 -35.37 -18.90
N LEU A 22 3.78 -35.89 -17.85
CA LEU A 22 4.07 -35.50 -16.46
C LEU A 22 5.55 -35.75 -16.09
N CYS A 23 6.14 -36.86 -16.53
CA CYS A 23 7.55 -37.16 -16.28
C CYS A 23 8.49 -36.18 -16.98
N ILE A 24 8.20 -35.80 -18.22
CA ILE A 24 8.96 -34.79 -18.97
C ILE A 24 8.85 -33.43 -18.30
N VAL A 25 7.65 -33.01 -17.92
CA VAL A 25 7.41 -31.76 -17.18
C VAL A 25 8.19 -31.77 -15.86
N CYS A 26 8.09 -32.84 -15.08
CA CYS A 26 8.84 -32.97 -13.81
C CYS A 26 10.35 -32.96 -14.02
N ALA A 27 10.86 -33.61 -15.08
CA ALA A 27 12.27 -33.60 -15.41
C ALA A 27 12.75 -32.18 -15.77
N LYS A 28 11.94 -31.43 -16.52
CA LYS A 28 12.23 -30.04 -16.84
C LYS A 28 12.16 -29.10 -15.64
N LEU A 29 11.14 -29.22 -14.80
CA LEU A 29 11.06 -28.45 -13.56
C LEU A 29 12.22 -28.76 -12.59
N LYS A 30 12.73 -29.99 -12.58
CA LYS A 30 13.94 -30.35 -11.81
C LYS A 30 15.22 -29.79 -12.42
N GLN A 31 15.32 -29.80 -13.75
CA GLN A 31 16.48 -29.25 -14.46
C GLN A 31 16.54 -27.73 -14.31
N ASP A 32 15.37 -27.09 -14.26
CA ASP A 32 15.20 -25.64 -14.25
C ASP A 32 14.34 -25.21 -13.04
N PRO A 33 14.86 -25.24 -11.79
CA PRO A 33 14.07 -24.91 -10.58
C PRO A 33 13.46 -23.51 -10.58
N TYR A 34 14.06 -22.56 -11.32
CA TYR A 34 13.52 -21.21 -11.48
C TYR A 34 12.14 -21.21 -12.15
N LEU A 35 11.82 -22.20 -13.00
CA LEU A 35 10.50 -22.31 -13.61
C LEU A 35 9.42 -22.56 -12.57
N VAL A 36 9.70 -23.34 -11.53
CA VAL A 36 8.74 -23.56 -10.43
C VAL A 36 8.43 -22.24 -9.74
N ASN A 37 9.44 -21.46 -9.40
CA ASN A 37 9.25 -20.13 -8.80
C ASN A 37 8.50 -19.19 -9.73
N PHE A 38 8.85 -19.16 -11.01
CA PHE A 38 8.17 -18.36 -12.03
C PHE A 38 6.67 -18.70 -12.14
N PHE A 39 6.33 -20.00 -12.18
CA PHE A 39 4.92 -20.41 -12.21
C PHE A 39 4.18 -20.05 -10.91
N LEU A 40 4.83 -20.20 -9.75
CA LEU A 40 4.25 -19.82 -8.46
C LEU A 40 4.04 -18.30 -8.34
N GLU A 41 4.99 -17.49 -8.81
CA GLU A 41 4.88 -16.03 -8.86
C GLU A 41 3.73 -15.59 -9.77
N MET A 42 3.62 -16.18 -10.96
CA MET A 42 2.52 -15.91 -11.90
C MET A 42 1.15 -16.30 -11.30
N ALA A 43 1.07 -17.46 -10.63
CA ALA A 43 -0.14 -17.88 -9.95
C ALA A 43 -0.50 -16.95 -8.78
N ALA A 44 0.49 -16.55 -7.98
CA ALA A 44 0.30 -15.61 -6.87
C ALA A 44 -0.21 -14.25 -7.36
N ALA A 45 0.39 -13.70 -8.43
CA ALA A 45 -0.05 -12.46 -9.06
C ALA A 45 -1.48 -12.55 -9.58
N THR A 46 -1.83 -13.65 -10.24
CA THR A 46 -3.20 -13.88 -10.77
C THR A 46 -4.23 -13.97 -9.65
N MET A 47 -3.90 -14.68 -8.57
CA MET A 47 -4.76 -14.76 -7.38
C MET A 47 -4.92 -13.40 -6.71
N ALA A 48 -3.82 -12.66 -6.52
CA ALA A 48 -3.82 -11.33 -5.91
C ALA A 48 -4.72 -10.36 -6.71
N LYS A 49 -4.59 -10.35 -8.04
CA LYS A 49 -5.45 -9.54 -8.91
C LYS A 49 -6.92 -9.93 -8.80
N SER A 50 -7.21 -11.23 -8.75
CA SER A 50 -8.58 -11.71 -8.54
C SER A 50 -9.15 -11.26 -7.18
N VAL A 51 -8.34 -11.24 -6.12
CA VAL A 51 -8.74 -10.70 -4.81
C VAL A 51 -9.02 -9.19 -4.91
N ARG A 52 -8.19 -8.44 -5.64
CA ARG A 52 -8.44 -7.01 -5.88
C ARG A 52 -9.78 -6.79 -6.53
N GLU A 53 -10.03 -7.44 -7.66
CA GLU A 53 -11.23 -7.20 -8.47
C GLU A 53 -12.49 -7.66 -7.76
N ARG A 54 -12.49 -8.88 -7.20
CA ARG A 54 -13.71 -9.51 -6.68
C ARG A 54 -14.01 -9.13 -5.23
N PHE A 55 -12.98 -8.89 -4.43
CA PHE A 55 -13.15 -8.62 -3.00
C PHE A 55 -12.85 -7.16 -2.65
N LEU A 56 -11.69 -6.62 -3.01
CA LEU A 56 -11.37 -5.23 -2.64
C LEU A 56 -12.27 -4.23 -3.38
N VAL A 57 -12.30 -4.28 -4.71
CA VAL A 57 -13.15 -3.41 -5.52
C VAL A 57 -14.62 -3.85 -5.44
N GLY A 58 -14.89 -5.15 -5.64
CA GLY A 58 -16.27 -5.65 -5.70
C GLY A 58 -17.04 -5.61 -4.38
N VAL A 59 -16.37 -5.67 -3.23
CA VAL A 59 -17.02 -5.77 -1.90
C VAL A 59 -16.58 -4.68 -0.94
N MET A 60 -15.27 -4.41 -0.82
CA MET A 60 -14.77 -3.46 0.17
C MET A 60 -15.01 -2.01 -0.25
N GLU A 61 -14.78 -1.65 -1.51
CA GLU A 61 -14.91 -0.27 -1.99
C GLU A 61 -16.31 0.30 -1.75
N PRO A 62 -17.42 -0.38 -2.10
CA PRO A 62 -18.75 0.15 -1.83
C PRO A 62 -18.95 0.42 -0.34
N GLN A 63 -18.50 -0.48 0.53
CA GLN A 63 -18.66 -0.32 1.98
C GLN A 63 -17.83 0.84 2.55
N LEU A 64 -16.63 1.08 2.00
CA LEU A 64 -15.79 2.22 2.38
C LEU A 64 -16.33 3.56 1.85
N MET A 65 -17.12 3.53 0.78
CA MET A 65 -17.79 4.70 0.21
C MET A 65 -19.13 5.02 0.87
N HIS A 66 -19.60 4.20 1.81
CA HIS A 66 -20.85 4.46 2.54
C HIS A 66 -20.77 5.72 3.43
N THR A 67 -21.93 6.22 3.85
CA THR A 67 -22.07 7.34 4.78
C THR A 67 -22.43 6.90 6.21
N SER A 68 -22.82 5.63 6.39
CA SER A 68 -23.11 5.05 7.70
C SER A 68 -21.83 4.89 8.53
N GLU A 69 -21.81 5.44 9.74
CA GLU A 69 -20.65 5.35 10.63
C GLU A 69 -20.26 3.89 10.93
N ILE A 70 -21.25 3.03 11.21
CA ILE A 70 -21.02 1.61 11.47
C ILE A 70 -20.44 0.92 10.23
N GLY A 71 -20.92 1.30 9.04
CA GLY A 71 -20.41 0.79 7.76
C GLY A 71 -18.95 1.17 7.53
N ILE A 72 -18.64 2.46 7.67
CA ILE A 72 -17.28 3.00 7.54
C ILE A 72 -16.34 2.34 8.56
N LEU A 73 -16.72 2.28 9.84
CA LEU A 73 -15.91 1.67 10.89
C LEU A 73 -15.63 0.21 10.61
N THR A 74 -16.65 -0.57 10.27
CA THR A 74 -16.51 -2.02 10.03
C THR A 74 -15.60 -2.28 8.83
N ALA A 75 -15.85 -1.58 7.72
CA ALA A 75 -15.06 -1.73 6.49
C ALA A 75 -13.61 -1.27 6.70
N THR A 76 -13.40 -0.11 7.32
CA THR A 76 -12.06 0.43 7.60
C THR A 76 -11.30 -0.46 8.60
N SER A 77 -11.97 -1.02 9.60
CA SER A 77 -11.37 -1.96 10.56
C SER A 77 -10.93 -3.27 9.91
N LEU A 78 -11.77 -3.82 9.03
CA LEU A 78 -11.45 -5.03 8.29
C LEU A 78 -10.26 -4.77 7.34
N LEU A 79 -10.30 -3.67 6.60
CA LEU A 79 -9.21 -3.25 5.71
C LEU A 79 -7.91 -3.02 6.48
N HIS A 80 -7.96 -2.31 7.61
CA HIS A 80 -6.83 -2.13 8.52
C HIS A 80 -6.23 -3.48 8.92
N ARG A 81 -7.08 -4.44 9.29
CA ARG A 81 -6.62 -5.78 9.68
C ARG A 81 -5.98 -6.53 8.51
N ILE A 82 -6.53 -6.44 7.31
CA ILE A 82 -5.95 -7.03 6.09
C ILE A 82 -4.58 -6.42 5.81
N VAL A 83 -4.47 -5.10 5.80
CA VAL A 83 -3.18 -4.40 5.59
C VAL A 83 -2.19 -4.81 6.67
N ARG A 84 -2.59 -4.88 7.94
CA ARG A 84 -1.69 -5.32 9.01
C ARG A 84 -1.19 -6.75 8.82
N GLN A 85 -2.05 -7.67 8.37
CA GLN A 85 -1.75 -9.10 8.31
C GLN A 85 -1.14 -9.56 6.98
N VAL A 86 -1.30 -8.81 5.89
CA VAL A 86 -0.78 -9.24 4.59
C VAL A 86 0.75 -9.37 4.62
N THR A 87 1.22 -10.55 4.23
CA THR A 87 2.64 -10.90 4.10
C THR A 87 3.06 -11.20 2.66
N SER A 88 2.09 -11.44 1.77
CA SER A 88 2.34 -11.70 0.35
C SER A 88 2.57 -10.38 -0.39
N ASP A 89 3.72 -10.23 -1.05
CA ASP A 89 4.08 -9.03 -1.81
C ASP A 89 3.12 -8.78 -2.97
N ALA A 90 2.74 -9.85 -3.69
CA ALA A 90 1.76 -9.76 -4.77
C ALA A 90 0.41 -9.24 -4.27
N LEU A 91 -0.07 -9.70 -3.11
CA LEU A 91 -1.33 -9.21 -2.55
C LEU A 91 -1.20 -7.79 -1.97
N LEU A 92 -0.07 -7.49 -1.33
CA LEU A 92 0.23 -6.16 -0.82
C LEU A 92 0.21 -5.13 -1.95
N GLU A 93 0.84 -5.42 -3.08
CA GLU A 93 0.82 -4.56 -4.26
C GLU A 93 -0.62 -4.24 -4.69
N GLN A 94 -1.46 -5.28 -4.80
CA GLN A 94 -2.84 -5.12 -5.20
C GLN A 94 -3.69 -4.33 -4.18
N ILE A 95 -3.40 -4.46 -2.89
CA ILE A 95 -4.01 -3.63 -1.83
C ILE A 95 -3.54 -2.18 -1.94
N VAL A 96 -2.27 -1.95 -2.21
CA VAL A 96 -1.72 -0.60 -2.38
C VAL A 96 -2.34 0.09 -3.59
N TYR A 97 -2.44 -0.58 -4.73
CA TYR A 97 -3.12 -0.03 -5.92
C TYR A 97 -4.60 0.21 -5.69
N PHE A 98 -5.27 -0.65 -4.93
CA PHE A 98 -6.64 -0.42 -4.52
C PHE A 98 -6.80 0.87 -3.68
N LEU A 99 -5.90 1.11 -2.72
CA LEU A 99 -6.01 2.24 -1.79
C LEU A 99 -5.50 3.57 -2.34
N LEU A 100 -4.40 3.53 -3.10
CA LEU A 100 -3.65 4.72 -3.52
C LEU A 100 -3.70 4.99 -5.03
N GLY A 101 -4.22 4.04 -5.82
CA GLY A 101 -4.19 4.07 -7.28
C GLY A 101 -2.93 3.44 -7.88
N GLU A 102 -2.91 3.25 -9.20
CA GLU A 102 -1.76 2.71 -9.95
C GLU A 102 -0.81 3.83 -10.45
N ASP A 103 -1.35 5.03 -10.69
CA ASP A 103 -0.62 6.15 -11.28
C ASP A 103 0.30 6.86 -10.27
N ARG A 104 1.49 7.28 -10.73
CA ARG A 104 2.45 8.12 -9.98
C ARG A 104 2.53 9.57 -10.48
N ASP A 105 1.74 9.94 -11.48
CA ASP A 105 1.76 11.29 -12.03
C ASP A 105 1.34 12.33 -10.99
N PRO A 106 1.78 13.59 -11.04
CA PRO A 106 1.33 14.63 -10.10
C PRO A 106 -0.20 14.71 -9.98
N GLU A 107 -0.67 15.05 -8.79
CA GLU A 107 -2.10 15.12 -8.51
C GLU A 107 -2.74 16.34 -9.19
N THR A 108 -3.45 16.11 -10.29
CA THR A 108 -4.20 17.15 -11.01
C THR A 108 -5.67 17.14 -10.60
N LEU A 109 -6.38 18.27 -10.75
CA LEU A 109 -7.81 18.39 -10.41
C LEU A 109 -8.68 17.35 -11.15
N SER A 110 -8.28 16.91 -12.34
CA SER A 110 -8.93 15.82 -13.10
C SER A 110 -8.56 14.43 -12.59
N GLY A 111 -7.43 14.28 -11.90
CA GLY A 111 -7.00 13.05 -11.22
C GLY A 111 -7.80 12.72 -9.96
N ILE A 112 -8.42 13.72 -9.32
CA ILE A 112 -9.26 13.54 -8.12
C ILE A 112 -10.42 12.56 -8.39
N GLN A 113 -11.03 12.68 -9.58
CA GLN A 113 -12.12 11.79 -10.00
C GLN A 113 -11.64 10.37 -10.34
N LYS A 114 -10.35 10.16 -10.62
CA LYS A 114 -9.82 8.84 -10.99
C LYS A 114 -9.65 7.90 -9.79
N ILE A 115 -9.49 8.44 -8.58
CA ILE A 115 -9.22 7.64 -7.36
C ILE A 115 -10.15 8.06 -6.22
N PRO A 116 -11.47 7.82 -6.33
CA PRO A 116 -12.45 8.30 -5.35
C PRO A 116 -12.21 7.74 -3.94
N LEU A 117 -11.75 6.50 -3.84
CA LEU A 117 -11.53 5.84 -2.55
C LEU A 117 -10.42 6.50 -1.72
N ARG A 118 -9.28 6.87 -2.34
CA ARG A 118 -8.17 7.52 -1.63
C ARG A 118 -8.62 8.82 -0.98
N HIS A 119 -9.31 9.67 -1.73
CA HIS A 119 -9.85 10.94 -1.23
C HIS A 119 -10.85 10.68 -0.11
N ARG A 120 -11.72 9.68 -0.27
CA ARG A 120 -12.70 9.34 0.76
C ARG A 120 -12.06 8.88 2.07
N LEU A 121 -11.02 8.06 2.00
CA LEU A 121 -10.25 7.65 3.18
C LEU A 121 -9.53 8.83 3.84
N ILE A 122 -9.05 9.80 3.05
CA ILE A 122 -8.46 11.03 3.60
C ILE A 122 -9.53 11.87 4.33
N GLU A 123 -10.73 12.02 3.79
CA GLU A 123 -11.84 12.68 4.48
C GLU A 123 -12.18 11.98 5.80
N HIS A 124 -12.10 10.65 5.84
CA HIS A 124 -12.34 9.87 7.06
C HIS A 124 -11.30 10.10 8.16
N CYS A 125 -10.08 10.53 7.83
CA CYS A 125 -9.08 10.93 8.85
C CYS A 125 -9.50 12.17 9.65
N ASN A 126 -10.42 12.99 9.12
CA ASN A 126 -10.98 14.18 9.77
C ASN A 126 -12.50 14.07 9.94
N HIS A 127 -12.98 12.86 10.25
CA HIS A 127 -14.40 12.61 10.49
C HIS A 127 -14.82 13.13 11.88
N ILE A 128 -16.09 13.53 12.03
CA ILE A 128 -16.66 14.02 13.29
C ILE A 128 -16.60 12.97 14.42
N SER A 129 -16.77 11.69 14.06
CA SER A 129 -16.52 10.56 14.95
C SER A 129 -15.02 10.31 15.08
N ASP A 130 -14.50 10.51 16.29
CA ASP A 130 -13.13 10.21 16.67
C ASP A 130 -12.73 8.76 16.34
N GLU A 131 -13.66 7.82 16.49
CA GLU A 131 -13.39 6.39 16.26
C GLU A 131 -13.05 6.11 14.79
N ILE A 132 -13.79 6.74 13.87
CA ILE A 132 -13.54 6.65 12.42
C ILE A 132 -12.19 7.25 12.08
N SER A 133 -11.93 8.46 12.60
CA SER A 133 -10.67 9.17 12.39
C SER A 133 -9.48 8.36 12.90
N ILE A 134 -9.54 7.83 14.12
CA ILE A 134 -8.46 6.99 14.69
C ILE A 134 -8.26 5.71 13.88
N MET A 135 -9.35 5.01 13.52
CA MET A 135 -9.25 3.74 12.79
C MET A 135 -8.61 3.94 11.41
N THR A 136 -8.99 5.02 10.72
CA THR A 136 -8.46 5.35 9.40
C THR A 136 -6.99 5.79 9.48
N LEU A 137 -6.62 6.59 10.49
CA LEU A 137 -5.22 6.94 10.73
C LEU A 137 -4.35 5.71 11.03
N ARG A 138 -4.86 4.75 11.82
CA ARG A 138 -4.16 3.49 12.10
C ARG A 138 -3.98 2.63 10.85
N LEU A 139 -4.93 2.65 9.92
CA LEU A 139 -4.81 2.02 8.60
C LEU A 139 -3.62 2.62 7.83
N PHE A 140 -3.54 3.94 7.71
CA PHE A 140 -2.43 4.60 7.02
C PHE A 140 -1.08 4.39 7.72
N GLU A 141 -1.06 4.43 9.06
CA GLU A 141 0.15 4.13 9.84
C GLU A 141 0.71 2.73 9.52
N HIS A 142 -0.16 1.71 9.45
CA HIS A 142 0.27 0.36 9.09
C HIS A 142 0.65 0.24 7.61
N LEU A 143 0.02 1.02 6.73
CA LEU A 143 0.38 1.06 5.32
C LEU A 143 1.80 1.63 5.15
N LEU A 144 2.14 2.72 5.85
CA LEU A 144 3.48 3.33 5.83
C LEU A 144 4.59 2.42 6.37
N GLN A 145 4.24 1.41 7.18
CA GLN A 145 5.18 0.39 7.67
C GLN A 145 5.45 -0.72 6.64
N LYS A 146 4.76 -0.76 5.50
CA LYS A 146 4.94 -1.79 4.48
C LYS A 146 6.12 -1.48 3.54
N PRO A 147 6.87 -2.50 3.09
CA PRO A 147 8.03 -2.33 2.23
C PRO A 147 7.62 -2.06 0.77
N SER A 148 6.90 -0.98 0.51
CA SER A 148 6.50 -0.57 -0.85
C SER A 148 6.79 0.91 -1.07
N GLU A 149 7.70 1.18 -2.01
CA GLU A 149 8.05 2.54 -2.44
C GLU A 149 6.83 3.31 -2.94
N HIS A 150 5.89 2.62 -3.60
CA HIS A 150 4.67 3.20 -4.14
C HIS A 150 3.82 3.88 -3.05
N ILE A 151 3.85 3.36 -1.82
CA ILE A 151 3.15 3.94 -0.67
C ILE A 151 3.75 5.29 -0.30
N LEU A 152 5.07 5.34 -0.09
CA LEU A 152 5.75 6.57 0.28
C LEU A 152 5.60 7.62 -0.83
N TYR A 153 5.72 7.20 -2.08
CA TYR A 153 5.55 8.10 -3.20
C TYR A 153 4.15 8.71 -3.22
N ASN A 154 3.09 7.91 -3.20
CA ASN A 154 1.72 8.41 -3.36
C ASN A 154 1.13 9.09 -2.13
N LEU A 155 1.67 8.83 -0.93
CA LEU A 155 1.24 9.52 0.29
C LEU A 155 2.10 10.75 0.63
N VAL A 156 3.37 10.79 0.19
CA VAL A 156 4.33 11.80 0.64
C VAL A 156 4.94 12.56 -0.52
N LEU A 157 5.63 11.86 -1.44
CA LEU A 157 6.50 12.52 -2.42
C LEU A 157 5.74 13.17 -3.57
N ARG A 158 4.67 12.53 -4.05
CA ARG A 158 3.82 12.98 -5.17
C ARG A 158 3.31 14.41 -4.97
N ASN A 159 3.11 14.79 -3.70
CA ASN A 159 2.61 16.12 -3.35
C ASN A 159 3.72 17.12 -2.97
N LEU A 160 4.94 16.66 -2.72
CA LEU A 160 6.13 17.49 -2.43
C LEU A 160 6.83 18.01 -3.68
N GLU A 161 6.80 17.26 -4.78
CA GLU A 161 7.65 17.53 -5.95
C GLU A 161 7.26 18.83 -6.68
N GLU A 162 5.98 19.20 -6.68
CA GLU A 162 5.49 20.42 -7.36
C GLU A 162 5.17 21.58 -6.41
N ARG A 163 4.93 21.31 -5.12
CA ARG A 163 4.61 22.33 -4.13
C ARG A 163 5.91 22.67 -3.40
N ASN A 164 6.53 23.81 -3.71
CA ASN A 164 7.76 24.31 -3.08
C ASN A 164 7.58 24.55 -1.56
N TYR A 165 7.50 23.49 -0.76
CA TYR A 165 7.42 23.56 0.69
C TYR A 165 8.76 23.99 1.26
N THR A 166 9.02 25.29 1.17
CA THR A 166 10.05 25.95 1.96
C THR A 166 9.48 26.10 3.36
N GLU A 167 10.18 25.55 4.34
CA GLU A 167 9.88 25.81 5.75
C GLU A 167 9.99 27.32 5.95
N TYR A 168 8.86 28.01 6.14
CA TYR A 168 8.89 29.41 6.56
C TYR A 168 9.42 29.42 7.99
N LYS A 169 10.74 29.57 8.15
CA LYS A 169 11.35 29.94 9.42
C LYS A 169 10.91 31.40 9.65
N PRO A 170 9.96 31.70 10.56
CA PRO A 170 9.70 33.09 10.91
C PRO A 170 11.04 33.70 11.32
N PRO A 171 11.37 34.91 10.86
CA PRO A 171 12.67 35.51 11.14
C PRO A 171 12.89 35.56 12.64
N CYS A 172 13.78 34.70 13.15
CA CYS A 172 14.31 34.82 14.50
C CYS A 172 15.06 36.15 14.55
N PRO A 173 14.76 37.05 15.50
CA PRO A 173 15.43 38.35 15.60
C PRO A 173 16.95 38.31 15.79
N GLU A 174 17.56 37.13 15.92
CA GLU A 174 18.98 36.92 16.22
C GLU A 174 19.84 36.66 14.96
N ASP A 175 19.26 36.46 13.77
CA ASP A 175 20.00 36.19 12.52
C ASP A 175 20.34 37.49 11.73
N LYS A 176 20.39 38.66 12.37
CA LYS A 176 20.66 39.94 11.68
C LYS A 176 22.13 40.31 11.49
N ASP A 177 23.08 39.59 12.09
CA ASP A 177 24.46 40.09 12.15
C ASP A 177 25.49 39.30 11.33
N ILE A 178 25.11 38.33 10.50
CA ILE A 178 26.11 37.60 9.69
C ILE A 178 25.59 37.29 8.29
N VAL A 179 25.57 38.30 7.41
CA VAL A 179 25.56 38.06 5.96
C VAL A 179 26.47 39.07 5.25
N GLU A 180 27.77 38.99 5.51
CA GLU A 180 28.77 39.36 4.51
C GLU A 180 29.50 38.06 4.15
N ASN A 181 29.49 37.71 2.86
CA ASN A 181 30.03 36.49 2.23
C ASN A 181 29.04 35.33 2.04
N GLY A 182 28.09 35.51 1.13
CA GLY A 182 27.92 34.62 -0.03
C GLY A 182 27.69 33.11 0.16
N GLN A 183 27.27 32.64 1.33
CA GLN A 183 26.90 31.23 1.54
C GLN A 183 25.44 31.12 1.99
N ILE A 184 24.64 30.43 1.18
CA ILE A 184 23.25 30.10 1.47
C ILE A 184 23.27 29.02 2.56
N ALA A 185 23.23 29.43 3.83
CA ALA A 185 23.05 28.53 4.96
C ALA A 185 21.57 28.20 5.13
N GLY A 186 21.22 26.91 5.25
CA GLY A 186 19.94 26.52 5.84
C GLY A 186 19.04 25.57 5.05
N ALA A 187 19.48 24.93 3.98
CA ALA A 187 18.71 23.81 3.39
C ALA A 187 18.91 22.55 4.25
N VAL A 188 18.11 22.40 5.31
CA VAL A 188 17.97 21.11 5.98
C VAL A 188 17.13 20.21 5.07
N TYR A 189 17.78 19.33 4.33
CA TYR A 189 17.10 18.26 3.62
C TYR A 189 16.34 17.40 4.63
N VAL A 190 15.01 17.42 4.57
CA VAL A 190 14.16 16.47 5.31
C VAL A 190 14.48 15.08 4.77
N THR A 191 15.42 14.40 5.43
CA THR A 191 15.80 13.03 5.08
C THR A 191 14.85 12.10 5.81
N VAL A 192 14.33 11.08 5.11
CA VAL A 192 13.39 10.04 5.62
C VAL A 192 13.83 9.43 6.96
N ARG A 193 15.12 9.52 7.30
CA ARG A 193 15.70 9.12 8.59
C ARG A 193 15.15 9.83 9.83
N SER A 194 14.62 11.05 9.72
CA SER A 194 14.11 11.79 10.89
C SER A 194 12.79 11.25 11.45
N TRP A 195 12.09 10.39 10.69
CA TRP A 195 10.80 9.83 11.10
C TRP A 195 10.91 8.62 12.03
N TYR A 196 12.02 7.87 11.97
CA TYR A 196 12.22 6.66 12.77
C TYR A 196 12.62 6.92 14.25
N SER A 197 12.86 8.18 14.65
CA SER A 197 13.46 8.49 15.95
C SER A 197 12.49 9.04 17.01
N PHE A 198 11.16 9.03 16.77
CA PHE A 198 10.19 9.57 17.71
C PHE A 198 9.35 8.48 18.39
N SER A 199 9.80 8.06 19.56
CA SER A 199 9.13 7.11 20.46
C SER A 199 8.42 7.89 21.59
N GLY A 200 7.09 8.06 21.53
CA GLY A 200 6.29 8.64 22.61
C GLY A 200 4.77 8.69 22.31
N PRO A 201 3.87 8.41 23.28
CA PRO A 201 2.64 7.67 22.99
C PRO A 201 1.42 8.55 22.64
N LEU A 202 0.87 8.27 21.46
CA LEU A 202 -0.55 8.34 21.08
C LEU A 202 -1.25 9.71 20.92
N TRP A 203 -0.77 10.83 21.45
CA TRP A 203 -1.41 12.15 21.19
C TRP A 203 -0.64 13.04 20.20
N GLY A 204 0.70 13.01 20.21
CA GLY A 204 1.53 13.73 19.24
C GLY A 204 1.47 13.17 17.81
N LEU A 205 1.14 11.88 17.64
CA LEU A 205 0.93 11.26 16.33
C LEU A 205 -0.39 11.68 15.68
N ARG A 206 -1.46 11.96 16.45
CA ARG A 206 -2.76 12.34 15.88
C ARG A 206 -2.66 13.68 15.15
N ILE A 207 -2.04 14.68 15.77
CA ILE A 207 -1.84 15.99 15.12
C ILE A 207 -0.83 15.88 13.99
N LYS A 208 0.28 15.13 14.14
CA LYS A 208 1.28 15.04 13.07
C LYS A 208 0.81 14.21 11.86
N ALA A 209 0.06 13.13 12.03
CA ALA A 209 -0.47 12.36 10.91
C ALA A 209 -1.63 13.08 10.22
N ILE A 210 -2.51 13.74 10.98
CA ILE A 210 -3.57 14.59 10.42
C ILE A 210 -2.96 15.79 9.70
N HIS A 211 -1.96 16.48 10.28
CA HIS A 211 -1.27 17.58 9.62
C HIS A 211 -0.39 17.10 8.46
N PHE A 212 0.20 15.90 8.52
CA PHE A 212 0.98 15.35 7.41
C PHE A 212 0.09 14.91 6.23
N ILE A 213 -1.10 14.36 6.48
CA ILE A 213 -2.05 13.98 5.43
C ILE A 213 -2.84 15.19 4.92
N LEU A 214 -3.30 16.10 5.80
CA LEU A 214 -4.06 17.31 5.42
C LEU A 214 -3.19 18.43 4.83
N PHE A 215 -1.90 18.51 5.15
CA PHE A 215 -1.03 19.55 4.59
C PHE A 215 -0.44 19.12 3.25
N PHE A 216 -0.56 17.84 2.88
CA PHE A 216 -0.01 17.27 1.65
C PHE A 216 -1.07 16.92 0.61
N CYS A 217 -2.37 16.93 0.91
CA CYS A 217 -3.44 16.89 -0.09
C CYS A 217 -4.13 18.26 -0.13
#